data_AF-A0A0J5FVD8-F1
#
_entry.id   AF-A0A0J5FVD8-F1
#
_cell.length_a   1.000
_cell.length_b   1.000
_cell.length_c   1.000
_cell.angle_alpha   90.00
_cell.angle_beta   90.00
_cell.angle_gamma   90.00
#
_symmetry.space_group_name_H-M   'P 1'
#
loop_
_entity.id
_entity.type
_entity.pdbx_description
1 polymer ?
#
loop_
_entity_poly.entity_id
_entity_poly.type
_entity_poly.pdbx_seq_one_letter_code
_entity_poly.pdbx_strand_id
1 'polypeptide(L)'
;MPQNETRTTVHSVPVSELSPFEDVFPQTSPLELMLLEHTVIKAAVTLCEDYRCDTWQCRKVSDNIAYAVPTRADTYVVKTETTDFNGEVSADTFGLMVTLSVLGYLTALIKQDEIAERLCDLREYALQHPQAQCIREALGLAGS
;
A
#
# COMPACT_ATOMS: atom_id res chain seq x y z
N MET A 1 -21.79 -52.60 -1.17
CA MET A 1 -20.96 -51.50 -1.70
C MET A 1 -21.68 -50.95 -2.92
N PRO A 2 -21.87 -49.62 -3.03
CA PRO A 2 -20.76 -48.69 -3.26
C PRO A 2 -20.69 -47.52 -2.28
N GLN A 3 -19.49 -46.92 -2.24
CA GLN A 3 -19.12 -45.71 -1.53
C GLN A 3 -19.65 -44.51 -2.30
N ASN A 4 -20.21 -43.51 -1.61
CA ASN A 4 -20.46 -42.21 -2.22
C ASN A 4 -19.53 -41.19 -1.56
N GLU A 5 -18.59 -40.71 -2.36
CA GLU A 5 -17.49 -39.85 -1.99
C GLU A 5 -18.01 -38.47 -1.58
N THR A 6 -17.54 -38.01 -0.43
CA THR A 6 -17.74 -36.64 0.04
C THR A 6 -17.03 -35.69 -0.91
N ARG A 7 -17.77 -35.07 -1.83
CA ARG A 7 -17.27 -33.99 -2.68
C ARG A 7 -17.00 -32.77 -1.81
N THR A 8 -15.76 -32.59 -1.39
CA THR A 8 -15.27 -31.33 -0.83
C THR A 8 -15.41 -30.26 -1.90
N THR A 9 -16.47 -29.46 -1.80
CA THR A 9 -16.61 -28.22 -2.55
C THR A 9 -15.62 -27.21 -1.97
N VAL A 10 -14.47 -27.09 -2.63
CA VAL A 10 -13.59 -25.92 -2.48
C VAL A 10 -14.40 -24.72 -2.96
N HIS A 11 -14.93 -23.95 -2.02
CA HIS A 11 -15.52 -22.65 -2.32
C HIS A 11 -14.36 -21.72 -2.74
N SER A 12 -14.18 -21.55 -4.05
CA SER A 12 -13.39 -20.44 -4.57
C SER A 12 -14.14 -19.16 -4.25
N VAL A 13 -13.66 -18.42 -3.24
CA VAL A 13 -14.10 -17.05 -2.98
C VAL A 13 -13.76 -16.23 -4.23
N PRO A 14 -14.72 -15.52 -4.84
CA PRO A 14 -14.42 -14.65 -5.97
C PRO A 14 -13.41 -13.59 -5.52
N VAL A 15 -12.37 -13.37 -6.33
CA VAL A 15 -11.26 -12.41 -6.14
C VAL A 15 -11.74 -10.98 -5.76
N SER A 16 -13.02 -10.66 -5.97
CA SER A 16 -13.65 -9.39 -5.64
C SER A 16 -13.99 -9.16 -4.15
N GLU A 17 -13.80 -10.13 -3.26
CA GLU A 17 -14.04 -9.95 -1.80
C GLU A 17 -12.77 -9.81 -0.95
N LEU A 18 -11.58 -10.00 -1.54
CA LEU A 18 -10.32 -9.88 -0.82
C LEU A 18 -9.93 -8.41 -0.71
N SER A 19 -9.49 -8.00 0.48
CA SER A 19 -9.06 -6.63 0.70
C SER A 19 -7.90 -6.29 -0.25
N PRO A 20 -7.86 -5.10 -0.87
CA PRO A 20 -6.75 -4.70 -1.75
C PRO A 20 -5.40 -4.69 -1.03
N PHE A 21 -5.40 -4.81 0.30
CA PHE A 21 -4.22 -4.83 1.15
C PHE A 21 -3.66 -6.23 1.39
N GLU A 22 -4.38 -7.31 1.10
CA GLU A 22 -3.86 -8.68 1.27
C GLU A 22 -2.68 -8.97 0.34
N ASP A 23 -2.76 -8.50 -0.91
CA ASP A 23 -1.66 -8.63 -1.87
C ASP A 23 -0.48 -7.69 -1.54
N VAL A 24 -0.75 -6.56 -0.88
CA VAL A 24 0.27 -5.58 -0.47
C VAL A 24 0.98 -6.05 0.82
N PHE A 25 0.24 -6.69 1.72
CA PHE A 25 0.71 -7.23 2.99
C PHE A 25 0.33 -8.71 3.07
N PRO A 26 1.08 -9.60 2.40
CA PRO A 26 0.75 -11.01 2.39
C PRO A 26 0.96 -11.64 3.79
N GLN A 27 0.31 -12.78 4.01
CA GLN A 27 0.37 -13.56 5.26
C GLN A 27 -0.18 -12.85 6.51
N THR A 28 -1.03 -11.83 6.33
CA THR A 28 -1.70 -11.16 7.44
C THR A 28 -2.98 -11.89 7.86
N SER A 29 -3.17 -12.06 9.16
CA SER A 29 -4.46 -12.47 9.72
C SER A 29 -5.54 -11.39 9.49
N PRO A 30 -6.84 -11.73 9.57
CA PRO A 30 -7.91 -10.76 9.38
C PRO A 30 -7.84 -9.55 10.33
N LEU A 31 -7.40 -9.74 11.57
CA LEU A 31 -7.24 -8.64 12.53
C LEU A 31 -6.05 -7.73 12.19
N GLU A 32 -4.94 -8.31 11.72
CA GLU A 32 -3.80 -7.52 11.23
C GLU A 32 -4.18 -6.73 9.99
N LEU A 33 -4.95 -7.33 9.09
CA LEU A 33 -5.46 -6.69 7.88
C LEU A 33 -6.35 -5.48 8.19
N MET A 34 -7.28 -5.60 9.16
CA MET A 34 -8.08 -4.46 9.63
C MET A 34 -7.21 -3.33 10.22
N LEU A 35 -6.15 -3.68 10.96
CA LEU A 35 -5.24 -2.68 11.52
C LEU A 35 -4.39 -2.02 10.42
N LEU A 36 -3.98 -2.78 9.41
CA LEU A 36 -3.25 -2.28 8.25
C LEU A 36 -4.11 -1.34 7.41
N GLU A 37 -5.37 -1.70 7.15
CA GLU A 37 -6.37 -0.83 6.51
C GLU A 37 -6.48 0.52 7.23
N HIS A 38 -6.65 0.49 8.56
CA HIS A 38 -6.69 1.70 9.36
C HIS A 38 -5.37 2.49 9.27
N THR A 39 -4.22 1.82 9.24
CA THR A 39 -2.89 2.44 9.14
C THR A 39 -2.69 3.11 7.78
N VAL A 40 -3.15 2.49 6.70
CA VAL A 40 -3.18 3.08 5.35
C VAL A 40 -4.05 4.33 5.32
N ILE A 41 -5.29 4.24 5.82
CA ILE A 41 -6.21 5.39 5.85
C ILE A 41 -5.59 6.54 6.67
N LYS A 42 -4.99 6.23 7.82
CA LYS A 42 -4.31 7.23 8.64
C LYS A 42 -3.16 7.90 7.88
N ALA A 43 -2.32 7.13 7.22
CA ALA A 43 -1.23 7.67 6.40
C ALA A 43 -1.74 8.55 5.25
N ALA A 44 -2.83 8.15 4.58
CA ALA A 44 -3.46 8.94 3.53
C ALA A 44 -3.99 10.29 4.05
N VAL A 45 -4.66 10.30 5.21
CA VAL A 45 -5.12 11.54 5.87
C VAL A 45 -3.95 12.43 6.30
N THR A 46 -2.84 11.83 6.76
CA THR A 46 -1.64 12.60 7.12
C THR A 46 -0.99 13.26 5.91
N LEU A 47 -0.97 12.58 4.76
CA LEU A 47 -0.37 13.13 3.53
C LEU A 47 -1.30 14.09 2.78
N CYS A 48 -2.62 13.96 2.92
CA CYS A 48 -3.59 14.79 2.21
C CYS A 48 -4.68 15.28 3.18
N GLU A 49 -4.63 16.58 3.50
CA GLU A 49 -5.55 17.24 4.46
C GLU A 49 -7.03 17.12 4.05
N ASP A 50 -7.31 17.26 2.76
CA ASP A 50 -8.65 17.14 2.19
C ASP A 50 -9.01 15.69 1.80
N TYR A 51 -8.21 14.71 2.22
CA TYR A 51 -8.50 13.31 1.94
C TYR A 51 -9.90 12.94 2.44
N ARG A 52 -10.60 12.19 1.62
CA ARG A 52 -11.92 11.65 1.92
C ARG A 52 -11.80 10.14 1.81
N CYS A 53 -12.46 9.42 2.71
CA CYS A 53 -12.46 7.95 2.67
C CYS A 53 -12.70 7.45 1.24
N ASP A 54 -11.79 6.59 0.78
CA ASP A 54 -11.61 6.19 -0.61
C ASP A 54 -11.64 4.67 -0.69
N THR A 55 -11.99 4.17 -1.88
CA THR A 55 -11.80 2.76 -2.22
C THR A 55 -10.38 2.57 -2.77
N TRP A 56 -9.72 1.51 -2.33
CA TRP A 56 -8.36 1.21 -2.73
C TRP A 56 -8.33 -0.02 -3.62
N GLN A 57 -7.33 -0.09 -4.50
CA GLN A 57 -7.03 -1.27 -5.30
C GLN A 57 -5.55 -1.63 -5.16
N CYS A 58 -5.25 -2.93 -5.24
CA CYS A 58 -3.88 -3.38 -5.34
C CYS A 58 -3.32 -3.08 -6.74
N ARG A 59 -2.12 -2.51 -6.79
CA ARG A 59 -1.29 -2.42 -7.98
C ARG A 59 -0.11 -3.35 -7.82
N LYS A 60 -0.15 -4.48 -8.52
CA LYS A 60 0.95 -5.44 -8.61
C LYS A 60 1.88 -5.07 -9.77
N VAL A 61 3.15 -4.80 -9.47
CA VAL A 61 4.21 -4.48 -10.46
C VAL A 61 5.03 -5.72 -10.79
N SER A 62 5.38 -6.50 -9.77
CA SER A 62 6.12 -7.76 -9.89
C SER A 62 5.66 -8.73 -8.79
N ASP A 63 6.31 -9.89 -8.67
CA ASP A 63 6.01 -10.84 -7.60
C ASP A 63 6.32 -10.31 -6.20
N ASN A 64 7.28 -9.37 -6.10
CA ASN A 64 7.72 -8.79 -4.82
C ASN A 64 7.25 -7.35 -4.61
N ILE A 65 6.77 -6.68 -5.66
CA ILE A 65 6.38 -5.27 -5.61
C ILE A 65 4.88 -5.16 -5.85
N ALA A 66 4.16 -4.80 -4.79
CA ALA A 66 2.76 -4.42 -4.80
C ALA A 66 2.54 -3.20 -3.90
N TYR A 67 1.60 -2.33 -4.27
CA TYR A 67 1.19 -1.20 -3.44
C TYR A 67 -0.28 -0.87 -3.64
N ALA A 68 -0.87 -0.17 -2.68
CA ALA A 68 -2.27 0.20 -2.72
C ALA A 68 -2.44 1.57 -3.39
N VAL A 69 -3.50 1.73 -4.17
CA VAL A 69 -3.79 2.95 -4.94
C VAL A 69 -5.25 3.34 -4.71
N PRO A 70 -5.55 4.59 -4.31
CA PRO A 70 -6.92 5.04 -4.19
C PRO A 70 -7.56 5.23 -5.58
N THR A 71 -8.89 5.17 -5.65
CA THR A 71 -9.61 5.07 -6.94
C THR A 71 -10.64 6.16 -7.18
N ARG A 72 -10.96 6.98 -6.17
CA ARG A 72 -11.99 8.01 -6.27
C ARG A 72 -11.57 9.22 -7.10
N ALA A 73 -10.30 9.59 -7.12
CA ALA A 73 -9.79 10.76 -7.83
C ALA A 73 -8.52 10.43 -8.61
N ASP A 74 -8.26 11.17 -9.68
CA ASP A 74 -7.06 10.99 -10.52
C ASP A 74 -5.81 11.64 -9.88
N THR A 75 -6.00 12.66 -9.05
CA THR A 75 -4.93 13.40 -8.38
C THR A 75 -5.26 13.74 -6.93
N TYR A 76 -4.22 13.91 -6.12
CA TYR A 76 -4.29 14.26 -4.70
C TYR A 76 -3.25 15.34 -4.39
N VAL A 77 -3.64 16.32 -3.56
CA VAL A 77 -2.71 17.33 -3.05
C VAL A 77 -2.03 16.77 -1.81
N VAL A 78 -0.73 16.52 -1.93
CA VAL A 78 0.11 16.04 -0.84
C VAL A 78 0.73 17.24 -0.12
N LYS A 79 0.58 17.27 1.20
CA LYS A 79 1.24 18.22 2.09
C LYS A 79 1.98 17.44 3.17
N THR A 80 3.22 17.82 3.42
CA THR A 80 4.04 17.16 4.45
C THR A 80 4.78 18.20 5.27
N GLU A 81 4.40 18.35 6.54
CA GLU A 81 5.00 19.34 7.44
C GLU A 81 6.48 19.04 7.73
N THR A 82 6.90 17.78 7.72
CA THR A 82 8.28 17.41 8.03
C THR A 82 9.29 17.79 6.96
N THR A 83 8.83 17.96 5.71
CA THR A 83 9.67 18.27 4.54
C THR A 83 9.27 19.60 3.88
N ASP A 84 8.28 20.30 4.43
CA ASP A 84 7.63 21.48 3.83
C ASP A 84 7.13 21.25 2.39
N PHE A 85 6.91 19.99 2.00
CA PHE A 85 6.43 19.65 0.67
C PHE A 85 4.94 19.99 0.51
N ASN A 86 4.59 20.60 -0.62
CA ASN A 86 3.22 20.83 -1.05
C ASN A 86 3.12 20.69 -2.57
N GLY A 87 2.42 19.66 -3.05
CA GLY A 87 2.32 19.38 -4.47
C GLY A 87 1.17 18.46 -4.84
N GLU A 88 0.62 18.64 -6.03
CA GLU A 88 -0.37 17.74 -6.61
C GLU A 88 0.33 16.55 -7.29
N VAL A 89 -0.11 15.33 -6.99
CA VAL A 89 0.42 14.10 -7.56
C VAL A 89 -0.70 13.21 -8.08
N SER A 90 -0.39 12.30 -9.00
CA SER A 90 -1.36 11.31 -9.46
C SER A 90 -1.80 10.36 -8.33
N ALA A 91 -2.97 9.75 -8.47
CA ALA A 91 -3.47 8.71 -7.57
C ALA A 91 -2.47 7.56 -7.40
N ASP A 92 -1.81 7.17 -8.50
CA ASP A 92 -0.74 6.17 -8.48
C ASP A 92 0.42 6.58 -7.56
N THR A 93 0.94 7.80 -7.75
CA THR A 93 2.04 8.33 -6.93
C THR A 93 1.62 8.50 -5.48
N PHE A 94 0.41 8.98 -5.22
CA PHE A 94 -0.13 9.10 -3.88
C PHE A 94 -0.21 7.74 -3.17
N GLY A 95 -0.75 6.72 -3.85
CA GLY A 95 -0.84 5.38 -3.31
C GLY A 95 0.52 4.77 -2.99
N LEU A 96 1.51 5.00 -3.86
CA LEU A 96 2.90 4.61 -3.63
C LEU A 96 3.49 5.32 -2.40
N MET A 97 3.30 6.63 -2.26
CA MET A 97 3.74 7.39 -1.09
C MET A 97 3.13 6.89 0.22
N VAL A 98 1.82 6.63 0.21
CA VAL A 98 1.09 6.08 1.37
C VAL A 98 1.64 4.71 1.74
N THR A 99 1.80 3.81 0.77
CA THR A 99 2.31 2.45 1.01
C THR A 99 3.75 2.47 1.56
N LEU A 100 4.62 3.32 1.00
CA LEU A 100 5.98 3.54 1.51
C LEU A 100 5.97 4.04 2.97
N SER A 101 5.06 4.95 3.30
CA SER A 101 4.92 5.50 4.65
C SER A 101 4.49 4.42 5.65
N VAL A 102 3.55 3.56 5.26
CA VAL A 102 3.07 2.43 6.08
C VAL A 102 4.17 1.41 6.29
N LEU A 103 4.87 0.96 5.23
CA LEU A 103 5.99 0.03 5.35
C LEU A 103 7.12 0.63 6.21
N GLY A 104 7.44 1.92 6.02
CA GLY A 104 8.40 2.64 6.87
C GLY A 104 8.00 2.63 8.34
N TYR A 105 6.73 2.88 8.65
CA TYR A 105 6.21 2.78 10.01
C TYR A 105 6.31 1.35 10.57
N LEU A 106 5.91 0.34 9.80
CA LEU A 106 5.94 -1.06 10.23
C LEU A 106 7.37 -1.53 10.48
N THR A 107 8.34 -1.24 9.61
CA THR A 107 9.75 -1.59 9.85
C THR A 107 10.32 -0.97 11.13
N ALA A 108 9.86 0.22 11.51
CA ALA A 108 10.26 0.86 12.75
C ALA A 108 9.57 0.23 13.99
N LEU A 109 8.36 -0.30 13.82
CA LEU A 109 7.54 -0.86 14.89
C LEU A 109 7.85 -2.34 15.15
N ILE A 110 8.03 -3.14 14.09
CA ILE A 110 8.20 -4.58 14.12
C ILE A 110 9.46 -4.99 13.37
N LYS A 111 10.30 -5.80 14.02
CA LYS A 111 11.56 -6.30 13.43
C LYS A 111 11.30 -7.58 12.63
N GLN A 112 10.62 -7.42 11.50
CA GLN A 112 10.39 -8.49 10.53
C GLN A 112 11.13 -8.17 9.23
N ASP A 113 12.08 -9.04 8.87
CA ASP A 113 12.96 -8.82 7.72
C ASP A 113 12.17 -8.72 6.41
N GLU A 114 11.09 -9.49 6.25
CA GLU A 114 10.25 -9.46 5.05
C GLU A 114 9.60 -8.09 4.78
N ILE A 115 9.27 -7.32 5.83
CA ILE A 115 8.70 -5.98 5.68
C ILE A 115 9.80 -4.98 5.29
N ALA A 116 11.00 -5.15 5.85
CA ALA A 116 12.16 -4.34 5.49
C ALA A 116 12.59 -4.58 4.03
N GLU A 117 12.59 -5.84 3.59
CA GLU A 117 12.84 -6.21 2.19
C GLU A 117 11.82 -5.56 1.25
N ARG A 118 10.51 -5.67 1.53
CA ARG A 118 9.46 -5.00 0.74
C ARG A 118 9.62 -3.49 0.71
N LEU A 119 9.99 -2.86 1.83
CA LEU A 119 10.26 -1.43 1.88
C LEU A 119 11.43 -1.04 0.97
N CYS A 120 12.52 -1.83 0.98
CA CYS A 120 13.66 -1.61 0.11
C CYS A 120 13.29 -1.75 -1.37
N ASP A 121 12.63 -2.85 -1.75
CA ASP A 121 12.17 -3.11 -3.13
C ASP A 121 11.26 -1.99 -3.64
N LEU A 122 10.30 -1.56 -2.81
CA LEU A 122 9.35 -0.50 -3.18
C LEU A 122 10.03 0.87 -3.27
N ARG A 123 11.05 1.14 -2.43
CA ARG A 123 11.86 2.36 -2.53
C ARG A 123 12.67 2.40 -3.82
N GLU A 124 13.30 1.30 -4.19
CA GLU A 124 14.06 1.20 -5.46
C GLU A 124 13.14 1.42 -6.67
N TYR A 125 11.95 0.82 -6.65
CA TYR A 125 10.93 1.07 -7.67
C TYR A 125 10.51 2.54 -7.72
N ALA A 126 10.29 3.17 -6.57
CA ALA A 126 9.88 4.57 -6.48
C ALA A 126 10.91 5.54 -7.06
N LEU A 127 12.22 5.20 -7.04
CA LEU A 127 13.27 6.01 -7.66
C LEU A 127 13.18 6.06 -9.20
N GLN A 128 12.56 5.05 -9.81
CA GLN A 128 12.35 4.96 -11.26
C GLN A 128 10.99 5.51 -11.71
N HIS A 129 10.14 5.92 -10.76
CA HIS A 129 8.80 6.41 -11.03
C HIS A 129 8.81 7.75 -11.81
N PRO A 130 7.89 8.00 -12.76
CA PRO A 130 7.82 9.29 -13.47
C PRO A 130 7.72 10.51 -12.54
N GLN A 131 7.14 10.35 -11.35
CA GLN A 131 7.05 11.39 -10.31
C GLN A 131 8.03 11.16 -9.14
N ALA A 132 9.16 10.48 -9.37
CA ALA A 132 10.14 10.15 -8.32
C ALA A 132 10.64 11.37 -7.55
N GLN A 133 10.75 12.54 -8.19
CA GLN A 133 11.13 13.77 -7.51
C GLN A 133 10.12 14.15 -6.41
N CYS A 134 8.82 14.15 -6.73
CA CYS A 134 7.77 14.43 -5.75
C CYS A 134 7.81 13.42 -4.59
N ILE A 135 8.02 12.14 -4.89
CA ILE A 135 8.12 11.08 -3.87
C ILE A 135 9.29 11.34 -2.92
N ARG A 136 10.47 11.68 -3.45
CA ARG A 136 11.65 11.98 -2.63
C ARG A 136 11.46 13.21 -1.75
N GLU A 137 10.96 14.29 -2.33
CA GLU A 137 10.76 15.56 -1.62
C GLU A 137 9.70 15.40 -0.52
N ALA A 138 8.57 14.77 -0.82
CA ALA A 138 7.51 14.56 0.17
C ALA A 138 7.98 13.69 1.34
N LEU A 139 8.63 12.55 1.07
CA LEU A 139 8.97 11.56 2.09
C LEU A 139 10.38 11.73 2.69
N GLY A 140 11.15 12.72 2.23
CA GLY A 140 12.53 12.94 2.68
C GLY A 140 13.47 11.78 2.31
N LEU A 141 13.20 11.08 1.22
CA LEU A 141 14.07 9.98 0.77
C LEU A 141 15.36 10.57 0.18
N ALA A 142 16.51 10.21 0.75
CA ALA A 142 17.81 10.64 0.24
C ALA A 142 18.00 10.14 -1.20
N GLY A 143 18.43 11.03 -2.10
CA GLY A 143 18.95 10.63 -3.41
C GLY A 143 20.28 9.93 -3.22
N SER A 144 20.41 8.72 -3.75
CA SER A 144 21.69 8.03 -3.90
C SER A 144 22.69 8.87 -4.70
#